data_AF-A0A2E9WHQ9-F1
#
_entry.id   AF-A0A2E9WHQ9-F1
#
_cell.length_a   1.000
_cell.length_b   1.000
_cell.length_c   1.000
_cell.angle_alpha   90.00
_cell.angle_beta   90.00
_cell.angle_gamma   90.00
#
_symmetry.space_group_name_H-M   'P 1'
#
loop_
_entity.id
_entity.type
_entity.pdbx_description
1 polymer ?
#
loop_
_entity_poly.entity_id
_entity_poly.type
_entity_poly.pdbx_seq_one_letter_code
_entity_poly.pdbx_strand_id
1 'polypeptide(L)'
;MKNRAEKLSKEIIITDGHIDLPYKLYKDGLINEKKINLNIDSNGNFDIPKAKTGGLNSAFMSIYIPSDKKEKEAFELSNSLIELVQNIIEFNEDFEAALSPKDVIHNFKKKKISLPMGMENGSAIGENIKNLKLFFDKGIRYIT
;
A
#
# COMPACT_ATOMS: atom_id res chain seq x y z
N MET A 1 -7.24 6.46 -30.10
CA MET A 1 -7.66 6.34 -28.69
C MET A 1 -6.49 6.01 -27.76
N LYS A 2 -5.65 5.00 -28.07
CA LYS A 2 -4.47 4.60 -27.26
C LYS A 2 -3.53 5.76 -26.85
N ASN A 3 -3.08 6.57 -27.81
CA ASN A 3 -2.17 7.70 -27.54
C ASN A 3 -2.78 8.77 -26.60
N ARG A 4 -4.11 8.94 -26.60
CA ARG A 4 -4.79 9.88 -25.70
C ARG A 4 -4.83 9.34 -24.27
N ALA A 5 -5.11 8.05 -24.10
CA ALA A 5 -5.11 7.41 -22.79
C ALA A 5 -3.71 7.43 -22.17
N GLU A 6 -2.68 7.08 -22.95
CA GLU A 6 -1.28 7.11 -22.50
C GLU A 6 -0.83 8.51 -22.09
N LYS A 7 -1.20 9.54 -22.87
CA LYS A 7 -0.90 10.93 -22.50
C LYS A 7 -1.56 11.30 -21.17
N LEU A 8 -2.86 11.04 -21.03
CA LEU A 8 -3.61 11.41 -19.82
C LEU A 8 -3.12 10.65 -18.59
N SER A 9 -2.70 9.40 -18.72
CA SER A 9 -2.15 8.63 -17.59
C SER A 9 -0.81 9.16 -17.08
N LYS A 10 -0.12 10.04 -17.82
CA LYS A 10 1.08 10.75 -17.34
C LYS A 10 0.78 12.14 -16.78
N GLU A 11 -0.33 12.75 -17.17
CA GLU A 11 -0.70 14.12 -16.79
C GLU A 11 -1.62 14.17 -15.58
N ILE A 12 -2.43 13.14 -15.35
CA ILE A 12 -3.45 13.07 -14.30
C ILE A 12 -3.04 12.06 -13.24
N ILE A 13 -3.30 12.37 -11.97
CA ILE A 13 -3.10 11.45 -10.86
C ILE A 13 -4.06 10.27 -11.02
N ILE A 14 -3.51 9.07 -11.21
CA ILE A 14 -4.26 7.82 -11.14
C ILE A 14 -4.09 7.21 -9.76
N THR A 15 -5.23 6.89 -9.13
CA THR A 15 -5.30 6.21 -7.85
C THR A 15 -5.96 4.85 -8.03
N ASP A 16 -5.30 3.80 -7.57
CA ASP A 16 -5.88 2.47 -7.37
C ASP A 16 -6.28 2.33 -5.90
N GLY A 17 -7.49 1.84 -5.65
CA GLY A 17 -8.08 1.72 -4.32
C GLY A 17 -7.66 0.48 -3.54
N HIS A 18 -7.05 -0.53 -4.20
CA HIS A 18 -6.81 -1.83 -3.57
C HIS A 18 -5.71 -2.65 -4.26
N ILE A 19 -4.54 -2.77 -3.63
CA ILE A 19 -3.43 -3.61 -4.08
C ILE A 19 -3.00 -4.57 -2.97
N ASP A 20 -3.15 -5.88 -3.21
CA ASP A 20 -2.81 -6.98 -2.28
C ASP A 20 -1.33 -7.36 -2.24
N LEU A 21 -0.43 -6.48 -2.68
CA LEU A 21 1.02 -6.72 -2.62
C LEU A 21 1.49 -7.11 -1.22
N PRO A 22 1.08 -6.45 -0.11
CA PRO A 22 1.55 -6.80 1.23
C PRO A 22 1.24 -8.25 1.58
N TYR A 23 0.01 -8.71 1.32
CA TYR A 23 -0.39 -10.08 1.60
C TYR A 23 0.27 -11.11 0.67
N LYS A 24 0.53 -10.74 -0.59
CA LYS A 24 1.31 -11.59 -1.51
C LYS A 24 2.73 -11.81 -0.97
N LEU A 25 3.41 -10.75 -0.55
CA LEU A 25 4.76 -10.82 0.02
C LEU A 25 4.79 -11.60 1.35
N TYR A 26 3.76 -11.43 2.20
CA TYR A 26 3.57 -12.27 3.38
C TYR A 26 3.51 -13.77 3.02
N LYS A 27 2.70 -14.15 2.03
CA LYS A 27 2.59 -15.54 1.56
C LYS A 27 3.89 -16.08 0.94
N ASP A 28 4.72 -15.19 0.41
CA ASP A 28 6.04 -15.53 -0.12
C ASP A 28 7.11 -15.65 0.98
N GLY A 29 6.74 -15.48 2.26
CA GLY A 29 7.64 -15.59 3.40
C GLY A 29 8.48 -14.32 3.68
N LEU A 30 8.11 -13.19 3.07
CA LEU A 30 8.91 -11.95 3.11
C LEU A 30 8.46 -10.96 4.18
N ILE A 31 7.64 -11.37 5.15
CA ILE A 31 7.06 -10.48 6.15
C ILE A 31 8.09 -9.72 7.00
N ASN A 32 9.27 -10.32 7.21
CA ASN A 32 10.37 -9.72 7.97
C ASN A 32 11.50 -9.18 7.08
N GLU A 33 11.35 -9.24 5.76
CA GLU A 33 12.36 -8.72 4.83
C GLU A 33 12.28 -7.19 4.78
N LYS A 34 13.41 -6.54 5.04
CA LYS A 34 13.51 -5.07 5.05
C LYS A 34 13.91 -4.51 3.70
N LYS A 35 14.49 -5.34 2.83
CA LYS A 35 15.09 -4.94 1.55
C LYS A 35 14.38 -5.58 0.37
N ILE A 36 13.06 -5.35 0.28
CA ILE A 36 12.26 -5.81 -0.85
C ILE A 36 12.43 -4.82 -2.00
N ASN A 37 13.24 -5.21 -2.99
CA ASN A 37 13.44 -4.41 -4.19
C ASN A 37 12.22 -4.54 -5.12
N LEU A 38 11.47 -3.46 -5.29
CA LEU A 38 10.36 -3.37 -6.25
C LEU A 38 10.75 -2.60 -7.52
N ASN A 39 12.02 -2.22 -7.67
CA ASN A 39 12.58 -1.66 -8.90
C ASN A 39 13.06 -2.77 -9.87
N ILE A 40 12.27 -3.83 -9.97
CA ILE A 40 12.48 -4.96 -10.89
C ILE A 40 11.15 -5.26 -11.57
N ASP A 41 11.22 -5.72 -12.82
CA ASP A 41 10.03 -6.24 -13.51
C ASP A 41 9.74 -7.64 -12.99
N SER A 42 8.83 -7.73 -12.03
CA SER A 42 8.48 -8.97 -11.34
C SER A 42 7.39 -9.75 -12.08
N ASN A 43 7.16 -11.01 -11.70
CA ASN A 43 5.98 -11.76 -12.16
C ASN A 43 4.67 -11.34 -11.45
N GLY A 44 4.72 -10.34 -10.55
CA GLY A 44 3.56 -9.78 -9.89
C GLY A 44 2.85 -8.71 -10.72
N ASN A 45 1.71 -8.23 -10.22
CA ASN A 45 0.91 -7.20 -10.88
C ASN A 45 1.32 -5.76 -10.51
N PHE A 46 2.19 -5.59 -9.51
CA PHE A 46 2.64 -4.29 -9.03
C PHE A 46 4.14 -4.31 -8.76
N ASP A 47 4.83 -3.39 -9.42
CA ASP A 47 6.22 -3.00 -9.18
C ASP A 47 6.44 -1.60 -9.77
N ILE A 48 7.61 -1.02 -9.51
CA ILE A 48 7.95 0.34 -9.95
C ILE A 48 7.93 0.45 -11.48
N PRO A 49 8.55 -0.45 -12.28
CA PRO A 49 8.48 -0.40 -13.73
C PRO A 49 7.04 -0.39 -14.26
N LYS A 50 6.17 -1.28 -13.74
CA LYS A 50 4.76 -1.34 -14.15
C LYS A 50 3.99 -0.10 -13.74
N ALA A 51 4.16 0.39 -12.50
CA ALA A 51 3.48 1.60 -12.04
C ALA A 51 3.87 2.83 -12.87
N LYS A 52 5.18 3.02 -13.12
CA LYS A 52 5.69 4.11 -13.96
C LYS A 52 5.20 3.99 -15.40
N THR A 53 5.20 2.79 -15.98
CA THR A 53 4.75 2.55 -17.36
C THR A 53 3.23 2.73 -17.50
N GLY A 54 2.44 2.25 -16.54
CA GLY A 54 0.99 2.42 -16.49
C GLY A 54 0.52 3.84 -16.16
N GLY A 55 1.34 4.62 -15.44
CA GLY A 55 0.97 5.94 -14.94
C GLY A 55 0.27 5.92 -13.59
N LEU A 56 0.40 4.83 -12.82
CA LEU A 56 -0.18 4.73 -11.48
C LEU A 56 0.63 5.60 -10.51
N ASN A 57 -0.05 6.48 -9.76
CA ASN A 57 0.60 7.45 -8.88
C ASN A 57 0.26 7.27 -7.40
N SER A 58 -0.86 6.64 -7.10
CA SER A 58 -1.27 6.33 -5.73
C SER A 58 -1.85 4.94 -5.69
N ALA A 59 -1.24 4.05 -4.93
CA ALA A 59 -1.61 2.67 -4.84
C ALA A 59 -1.96 2.34 -3.39
N PHE A 60 -3.25 2.17 -3.08
CA PHE A 60 -3.66 1.78 -1.73
C PHE A 60 -3.21 0.34 -1.44
N MET A 61 -2.24 0.21 -0.54
CA MET A 61 -1.74 -1.08 -0.07
C MET A 61 -2.77 -1.69 0.87
N SER A 62 -3.34 -2.84 0.48
CA SER A 62 -4.29 -3.57 1.31
C SER A 62 -3.55 -4.25 2.46
N ILE A 63 -3.92 -3.86 3.67
CA ILE A 63 -3.61 -4.57 4.90
C ILE A 63 -4.73 -5.60 5.09
N TYR A 64 -4.66 -6.65 4.26
CA TYR A 64 -5.64 -7.73 4.23
C TYR A 64 -5.48 -8.69 5.41
N ILE A 65 -6.60 -8.91 6.10
CA ILE A 65 -6.68 -9.87 7.20
C ILE A 65 -7.67 -10.98 6.82
N PRO A 66 -7.20 -12.24 6.68
CA PRO A 66 -8.08 -13.38 6.44
C PRO A 66 -9.19 -13.50 7.50
N SER A 67 -10.41 -13.85 7.06
CA SER A 67 -11.59 -13.89 7.92
C SER A 67 -11.56 -14.98 9.00
N ASP A 68 -10.68 -15.98 8.86
CA ASP A 68 -10.48 -17.06 9.82
C ASP A 68 -9.56 -16.66 11.00
N LYS A 69 -8.91 -15.50 10.94
CA LYS A 69 -8.03 -15.03 12.02
C LYS A 69 -8.81 -14.54 13.24
N LYS A 70 -8.37 -14.98 14.41
CA LYS A 70 -8.86 -14.46 15.69
C LYS A 70 -8.32 -13.06 15.93
N GLU A 71 -8.97 -12.28 16.79
CA GLU A 71 -8.62 -10.88 17.09
C GLU A 71 -7.12 -10.67 17.33
N LYS A 72 -6.50 -11.51 18.18
CA LYS A 72 -5.06 -11.40 18.47
C LYS A 72 -4.20 -11.61 17.22
N GLU A 73 -4.51 -12.63 16.42
CA GLU A 73 -3.76 -12.94 15.19
C GLU A 73 -3.98 -11.86 14.12
N ALA A 74 -5.21 -11.34 14.01
CA ALA A 74 -5.56 -10.23 13.14
C ALA A 74 -4.77 -8.96 13.51
N PHE A 75 -4.70 -8.65 14.80
CA PHE A 75 -3.95 -7.50 15.31
C PHE A 75 -2.44 -7.63 15.02
N GLU A 76 -1.84 -8.78 15.30
CA GLU A 76 -0.42 -9.06 15.04
C GLU A 76 -0.12 -8.96 13.54
N LEU A 77 -0.89 -9.65 12.70
CA LEU A 77 -0.72 -9.62 11.24
C LEU A 77 -0.85 -8.21 10.66
N SER A 78 -1.84 -7.44 11.12
CA SER A 78 -2.03 -6.05 10.66
C SER A 78 -0.82 -5.19 10.94
N ASN A 79 -0.23 -5.30 12.13
CA ASN A 79 0.97 -4.55 12.47
C ASN A 79 2.16 -4.97 11.59
N SER A 80 2.35 -6.27 11.36
CA SER A 80 3.43 -6.77 10.50
C SER A 80 3.27 -6.35 9.04
N LEU A 81 2.05 -6.35 8.51
CA LEU A 81 1.80 -5.90 7.13
C LEU A 81 1.99 -4.37 6.98
N ILE A 82 1.62 -3.58 8.00
CA ILE A 82 1.90 -2.14 8.02
C ILE A 82 3.42 -1.89 8.04
N GLU A 83 4.15 -2.60 8.89
CA GLU A 83 5.61 -2.50 8.97
C GLU A 83 6.27 -2.92 7.64
N LEU A 84 5.75 -3.94 6.99
CA LEU A 84 6.20 -4.37 5.66
C LEU A 84 6.06 -3.25 4.62
N VAL A 85 4.92 -2.55 4.58
CA VAL A 85 4.72 -1.41 3.68
C VAL A 85 5.67 -0.26 4.01
N GLN A 86 5.90 0.02 5.30
CA GLN A 86 6.88 1.03 5.73
C GLN A 86 8.30 0.68 5.26
N ASN A 87 8.73 -0.57 5.44
CA ASN A 87 10.03 -1.05 4.94
C ASN A 87 10.14 -0.91 3.41
N ILE A 88 9.06 -1.21 2.67
CA ILE A 88 9.01 -1.01 1.21
C ILE A 88 9.24 0.45 0.84
N ILE A 89 8.57 1.39 1.52
CA ILE A 89 8.73 2.83 1.31
C ILE A 89 10.16 3.26 1.61
N GLU A 90 10.73 2.83 2.74
CA GLU A 90 12.08 3.21 3.15
C GLU A 90 13.16 2.68 2.19
N PHE A 91 12.99 1.48 1.67
CA PHE A 91 14.00 0.83 0.83
C PHE A 91 13.96 1.27 -0.64
N ASN A 92 12.80 1.68 -1.15
CA ASN A 92 12.63 2.01 -2.56
C ASN A 92 12.45 3.51 -2.73
N GLU A 93 13.42 4.18 -3.36
CA GLU A 93 13.41 5.63 -3.52
C GLU A 93 12.16 6.17 -4.24
N ASP A 94 11.50 5.39 -5.10
CA ASP A 94 10.35 5.87 -5.86
C ASP A 94 9.05 5.96 -5.06
N PHE A 95 8.99 5.36 -3.86
CA PHE A 95 7.80 5.37 -3.03
C PHE A 95 7.84 6.47 -1.96
N GLU A 96 6.66 6.88 -1.52
CA GLU A 96 6.49 7.82 -0.41
C GLU A 96 5.16 7.55 0.29
N ALA A 97 5.12 7.75 1.60
CA ALA A 97 3.87 7.61 2.35
C ALA A 97 2.87 8.69 1.95
N ALA A 98 1.57 8.38 2.00
CA ALA A 98 0.52 9.39 1.85
C ALA A 98 -0.59 9.15 2.87
N LEU A 99 -0.84 10.17 3.69
CA LEU A 99 -1.82 10.14 4.78
C LEU A 99 -3.03 11.02 4.46
N SER A 100 -3.03 11.69 3.32
CA SER A 100 -4.08 12.59 2.87
C SER A 100 -4.01 12.79 1.35
N PRO A 101 -5.08 13.27 0.72
CA PRO A 101 -5.03 13.68 -0.69
C PRO A 101 -3.95 14.73 -0.99
N LYS A 102 -3.63 15.60 -0.03
CA LYS A 102 -2.58 16.61 -0.17
C LYS A 102 -1.20 15.97 -0.32
N ASP A 103 -0.94 14.90 0.42
CA ASP A 103 0.31 14.14 0.33
C ASP A 103 0.44 13.48 -1.05
N VAL A 104 -0.65 12.89 -1.57
CA VAL A 104 -0.66 12.32 -2.93
C VAL A 104 -0.31 13.36 -3.99
N ILE A 105 -0.92 14.56 -3.91
CA ILE A 105 -0.63 15.67 -4.83
C ILE A 105 0.83 16.12 -4.72
N HIS A 106 1.37 16.19 -3.50
CA HIS A 106 2.76 16.58 -3.26
C HIS A 106 3.76 15.54 -3.79
N ASN A 107 3.51 14.27 -3.52
CA ASN A 107 4.32 13.14 -3.97
C ASN A 107 4.32 13.05 -5.49
N PHE A 108 3.16 13.24 -6.14
CA PHE A 108 3.05 13.30 -7.59
C PHE A 108 3.94 14.39 -8.19
N LYS A 109 3.95 15.61 -7.63
CA LYS A 109 4.84 16.71 -8.07
C LYS A 109 6.32 16.36 -7.92
N LYS A 110 6.66 15.55 -6.92
CA LYS A 110 8.02 15.01 -6.69
C LYS A 110 8.33 13.77 -7.53
N LYS A 111 7.42 13.33 -8.41
CA LYS A 111 7.53 12.10 -9.21
C LYS A 111 7.65 10.82 -8.36
N LYS A 112 7.09 10.82 -7.15
CA LYS A 112 6.98 9.65 -6.28
C LYS A 112 5.64 8.96 -6.46
N ILE A 113 5.60 7.65 -6.23
CA ILE A 113 4.38 6.85 -6.16
C ILE A 113 3.95 6.79 -4.68
N SER A 114 2.73 7.23 -4.40
CA SER A 114 2.18 7.23 -3.05
C SER A 114 1.67 5.84 -2.67
N LEU A 115 2.02 5.37 -1.48
CA LEU A 115 1.53 4.11 -0.91
C LEU A 115 0.65 4.36 0.33
N PRO A 116 -0.56 4.93 0.19
CA PRO A 116 -1.51 4.95 1.31
C PRO A 116 -1.92 3.53 1.69
N MET A 117 -2.39 3.33 2.92
CA MET A 117 -2.79 2.01 3.42
C MET A 117 -4.27 1.99 3.78
N GLY A 118 -4.90 0.84 3.54
CA GLY A 118 -6.25 0.56 4.00
C GLY A 118 -6.35 -0.83 4.61
N MET A 119 -7.21 -0.97 5.61
CA MET A 119 -7.40 -2.24 6.32
C MET A 119 -8.58 -2.98 5.70
N GLU A 120 -8.32 -4.12 5.08
CA GLU A 120 -9.36 -4.98 4.55
C GLU A 120 -9.69 -6.03 5.61
N ASN A 121 -10.94 -5.98 6.12
CA ASN A 121 -11.43 -6.66 7.32
C ASN A 121 -11.02 -5.95 8.64
N GLY A 122 -11.97 -5.28 9.29
CA GLY A 122 -11.77 -4.59 10.58
C GLY A 122 -11.54 -5.48 11.80
N SER A 123 -11.33 -6.80 11.66
CA SER A 123 -11.14 -7.74 12.77
C SER A 123 -9.97 -7.38 13.71
N ALA A 124 -8.96 -6.67 13.21
CA ALA A 124 -7.84 -6.17 14.03
C ALA A 124 -8.24 -5.04 15.00
N ILE A 125 -9.38 -4.37 14.77
CA ILE A 125 -9.93 -3.43 15.76
C ILE A 125 -10.38 -4.19 16.99
N GLY A 126 -11.00 -5.36 16.81
CA GLY A 126 -11.47 -6.21 17.90
C GLY A 126 -12.53 -5.54 18.76
N GLU A 127 -12.60 -5.95 20.03
CA GLU A 127 -13.49 -5.32 21.02
C GLU A 127 -12.93 -4.00 21.57
N ASN A 128 -11.66 -3.68 21.30
CA ASN A 128 -11.01 -2.46 21.80
C ASN A 128 -11.03 -1.32 20.77
N ILE A 129 -12.04 -0.45 20.85
CA ILE A 129 -12.19 0.70 19.95
C ILE A 129 -10.97 1.64 19.90
N LYS A 130 -10.10 1.65 20.92
CA LYS A 130 -8.85 2.43 20.89
C LYS A 130 -7.92 1.99 19.76
N ASN A 131 -8.06 0.75 19.28
CA ASN A 131 -7.32 0.24 18.13
C ASN A 131 -7.65 1.02 16.84
N LEU A 132 -8.84 1.61 16.71
CA LEU A 132 -9.16 2.47 15.56
C LEU A 132 -8.19 3.65 15.46
N LYS A 133 -8.00 4.36 16.58
CA LYS A 133 -7.03 5.47 16.64
C LYS A 133 -5.61 4.98 16.45
N LEU A 134 -5.25 3.85 17.05
CA LEU A 134 -3.92 3.25 16.89
C LEU A 134 -3.58 3.01 15.41
N PHE A 135 -4.48 2.37 14.66
CA PHE A 135 -4.24 2.07 13.25
C PHE A 135 -4.32 3.31 12.36
N PHE A 136 -5.18 4.26 12.69
CA PHE A 136 -5.18 5.57 12.03
C PHE A 136 -3.82 6.29 12.22
N ASP A 137 -3.29 6.30 13.44
CA ASP A 137 -1.99 6.93 13.74
C ASP A 137 -0.83 6.19 13.04
N LYS A 138 -0.96 4.88 12.80
CA LYS A 138 -0.03 4.06 12.00
C LYS A 138 -0.16 4.23 10.49
N GLY A 139 -1.15 4.99 10.01
CA GLY A 139 -1.28 5.37 8.60
C GLY A 139 -2.44 4.72 7.85
N ILE A 140 -3.31 3.93 8.50
CA ILE A 140 -4.54 3.42 7.88
C ILE A 140 -5.50 4.57 7.55
N ARG A 141 -6.02 4.61 6.32
CA ARG A 141 -6.92 5.67 5.84
C ARG A 141 -8.29 5.21 5.37
N TYR A 142 -8.52 3.90 5.28
CA TYR A 142 -9.87 3.31 5.20
C TYR A 142 -9.91 1.97 5.95
N ILE A 143 -11.11 1.51 6.29
CA ILE A 143 -11.38 0.15 6.75
C ILE A 143 -12.57 -0.38 5.93
N THR A 144 -12.45 -1.61 5.44
CA THR A 144 -13.52 -2.33 4.73
C THR A 144 -14.34 -3.19 5.68
#